data_AF-A0A0B3C2F1-F1
#
_entry.id   AF-A0A0B3C2F1-F1
#
_cell.length_a   1.000
_cell.length_b   1.000
_cell.length_c   1.000
_cell.angle_alpha   90.00
_cell.angle_beta   90.00
_cell.angle_gamma   90.00
#
_symmetry.space_group_name_H-M   'P 1'
#
loop_
_entity.id
_entity.type
_entity.pdbx_description
1 polymer ?
#
loop_
_entity_poly.entity_id
_entity_poly.type
_entity_poly.pdbx_seq_one_letter_code
_entity_poly.pdbx_strand_id
1 'polypeptide(L)'
;MLICPLCQGALHNVDNGVACPAGHRFDRARQGYLNLLPVQHKNSRDPGDNQAMVEARRRFLDGGHYAPLARRLAELAAGYTPRRWLDIGCGEGYYTGQIAEKLPEADGYALDISREAVKRACRRAPQSTWMVASMARVPLADASCDLLASVFSPLDWLEARRLLAPGGGLLRMGPTQEHLLELRARLYDEVRPYDDAKHLTQIPDGMALAHSETLEYRLRLGDAQARADLLAMTPHGWRATAERRAAVVDAPLEVTVSIRYDWITRG
;
A
#
# COMPACT_ATOMS: atom_id res chain seq x y z
N MET A 1 -5.02 13.06 -17.08
CA MET A 1 -4.50 12.52 -15.81
C MET A 1 -3.44 11.46 -16.08
N LEU A 2 -3.84 10.31 -16.63
CA LEU A 2 -2.91 9.25 -16.98
C LEU A 2 -1.92 9.74 -18.04
N ILE A 3 -0.65 9.34 -17.91
CA ILE A 3 0.41 9.61 -18.89
C ILE A 3 0.99 8.31 -19.40
N CYS A 4 1.43 8.33 -20.65
CA CYS A 4 1.97 7.16 -21.31
C CYS A 4 3.31 6.78 -20.67
N PRO A 5 3.48 5.54 -20.18
CA PRO A 5 4.74 5.11 -19.56
C PRO A 5 5.91 5.04 -20.56
N LEU A 6 5.64 5.18 -21.88
CA LEU A 6 6.65 5.13 -22.94
C LEU A 6 7.07 6.52 -23.43
N CYS A 7 6.11 7.40 -23.72
CA CYS A 7 6.40 8.74 -24.28
C CYS A 7 6.00 9.91 -23.37
N GLN A 8 5.44 9.65 -22.18
CA GLN A 8 4.95 10.65 -21.23
C GLN A 8 3.81 11.54 -21.74
N GLY A 9 3.32 11.33 -22.97
CA GLY A 9 2.15 12.00 -23.51
C GLY A 9 0.85 11.61 -22.78
N ALA A 10 -0.13 12.51 -22.76
CA ALA A 10 -1.42 12.26 -22.13
C ALA A 10 -2.10 11.00 -22.71
N LEU A 11 -2.66 10.18 -21.83
CA LEU A 11 -3.47 9.03 -22.19
C LEU A 11 -4.95 9.42 -22.20
N HIS A 12 -5.64 9.06 -23.28
CA HIS A 12 -7.06 9.30 -23.50
C HIS A 12 -7.79 7.96 -23.65
N ASN A 13 -9.04 7.89 -23.19
CA ASN A 13 -9.86 6.68 -23.37
C ASN A 13 -10.10 6.43 -24.86
N VAL A 14 -9.86 5.19 -25.29
CA VAL A 14 -10.18 4.69 -26.64
C VAL A 14 -10.67 3.26 -26.51
N ASP A 15 -11.82 2.94 -27.12
CA ASP A 15 -12.40 1.59 -27.07
C ASP A 15 -12.49 1.05 -25.63
N ASN A 16 -11.87 -0.10 -25.36
CA ASN A 16 -11.73 -0.70 -24.02
C ASN A 16 -10.35 -0.40 -23.39
N GLY A 17 -9.74 0.76 -23.63
CA GLY A 17 -8.39 1.04 -23.19
C GLY A 17 -8.04 2.51 -23.19
N VAL A 18 -6.74 2.78 -23.23
CA VAL A 18 -6.20 4.14 -23.32
C VAL A 18 -5.11 4.24 -24.37
N ALA A 19 -4.98 5.41 -25.00
CA ALA A 19 -3.96 5.68 -25.99
C ALA A 19 -3.40 7.09 -25.88
N CYS A 20 -2.16 7.26 -26.34
CA CYS A 20 -1.49 8.56 -26.42
C CYS A 20 -1.42 9.07 -27.88
N PRO A 21 -1.15 10.37 -28.12
CA PRO A 21 -0.99 10.92 -29.46
C PRO A 21 0.11 10.27 -30.31
N ALA A 22 1.12 9.65 -29.68
CA ALA A 22 2.18 8.92 -30.37
C ALA A 22 1.75 7.50 -30.81
N GLY A 23 0.49 7.12 -30.62
CA GLY A 23 -0.06 5.84 -31.08
C GLY A 23 0.13 4.65 -30.13
N HIS A 24 0.84 4.81 -29.00
CA HIS A 24 0.90 3.75 -27.98
C HIS A 24 -0.49 3.51 -27.37
N ARG A 25 -0.88 2.23 -27.26
CA ARG A 25 -2.17 1.77 -26.73
C ARG A 25 -1.99 0.80 -25.57
N PHE A 26 -2.89 0.87 -24.60
CA PHE A 26 -2.92 -0.01 -23.44
C PHE A 26 -4.36 -0.47 -23.20
N ASP A 27 -4.61 -1.76 -23.41
CA ASP A 27 -5.93 -2.34 -23.21
C ASP A 27 -6.25 -2.49 -21.72
N ARG A 28 -7.52 -2.28 -21.37
CA ARG A 28 -8.04 -2.60 -20.05
C ARG A 28 -8.33 -4.09 -19.98
N ALA A 29 -7.73 -4.74 -18.99
CA ALA A 29 -7.99 -6.14 -18.71
C ALA A 29 -9.47 -6.35 -18.36
N ARG A 30 -9.98 -7.56 -18.58
CA ARG A 30 -11.38 -7.92 -18.25
C ARG A 30 -11.76 -7.62 -16.79
N GLN A 31 -10.78 -7.66 -15.89
CA GLN A 31 -10.96 -7.38 -14.47
C GLN A 31 -11.04 -5.88 -14.14
N GLY A 32 -10.67 -4.99 -15.06
CA GLY A 32 -10.85 -3.54 -14.94
C GLY A 32 -9.55 -2.72 -14.87
N TYR A 33 -8.37 -3.34 -14.71
CA TYR A 33 -7.09 -2.62 -14.60
C TYR A 33 -6.42 -2.32 -15.94
N LEU A 34 -5.58 -1.29 -15.95
CA LEU A 34 -4.64 -0.98 -17.04
C LEU A 34 -3.26 -1.52 -16.69
N ASN A 35 -2.62 -2.25 -17.61
CA ASN A 35 -1.21 -2.63 -17.43
C ASN A 35 -0.31 -1.56 -18.04
N LEU A 36 0.23 -0.68 -17.19
CA LEU A 36 1.08 0.45 -17.56
C LEU A 36 2.54 0.24 -17.14
N LEU A 37 2.95 -1.01 -16.87
CA LEU A 37 4.32 -1.40 -16.57
C LEU A 37 5.03 -1.85 -17.86
N PRO A 38 5.99 -1.05 -18.40
CA PRO A 38 6.74 -1.44 -19.59
C PRO A 38 7.60 -2.68 -19.33
N VAL A 39 7.71 -3.56 -20.33
CA VAL A 39 8.48 -4.81 -20.24
C VAL A 39 9.95 -4.54 -19.86
N GLN A 40 10.53 -3.47 -20.38
CA GLN A 40 11.91 -3.01 -20.10
C GLN A 40 12.16 -2.54 -18.66
N HIS A 41 11.11 -2.39 -17.85
CA HIS A 41 11.19 -2.00 -16.44
C HIS A 41 10.79 -3.14 -15.49
N LYS A 42 10.73 -4.38 -16.00
CA LYS A 42 10.57 -5.57 -15.17
C LYS A 42 11.94 -6.07 -14.71
N ASN A 43 12.34 -5.69 -13.50
CA ASN A 43 13.58 -6.18 -12.88
C ASN A 43 13.49 -7.65 -12.40
N SER A 44 12.30 -8.25 -12.40
CA SER A 44 12.06 -9.66 -12.10
C SER A 44 10.76 -10.15 -12.79
N ARG A 45 10.68 -11.45 -13.07
CA ARG A 45 9.43 -12.09 -13.54
C ARG A 45 8.39 -12.23 -12.42
N ASP A 46 8.82 -12.25 -11.16
CA ASP A 46 7.97 -12.43 -9.98
C ASP A 46 8.52 -11.68 -8.74
N PRO A 47 8.56 -10.33 -8.75
CA PRO A 47 8.97 -9.57 -7.58
C PRO A 47 7.85 -9.51 -6.53
N GLY A 48 8.17 -9.84 -5.27
CA GLY A 48 7.27 -9.67 -4.13
C GLY A 48 6.90 -10.97 -3.41
N ASP A 49 5.74 -10.95 -2.75
CA ASP A 49 5.22 -12.06 -1.96
C ASP A 49 4.75 -13.23 -2.84
N ASN A 50 4.99 -14.47 -2.43
CA ASN A 50 4.45 -15.64 -3.13
C ASN A 50 2.93 -15.75 -2.92
N GLN A 51 2.26 -16.60 -3.72
CA GLN A 51 0.79 -16.74 -3.66
C GLN A 51 0.26 -17.08 -2.25
N ALA A 52 0.96 -17.95 -1.50
CA ALA A 52 0.53 -18.34 -0.16
C ALA A 52 0.58 -17.17 0.83
N MET A 53 1.59 -16.31 0.73
CA MET A 53 1.72 -15.09 1.54
C MET A 53 0.63 -14.08 1.22
N VAL A 54 0.31 -13.90 -0.07
CA VAL A 54 -0.77 -13.03 -0.52
C VAL A 54 -2.11 -13.53 0.05
N GLU A 55 -2.38 -14.83 -0.06
CA GLU A 55 -3.62 -15.42 0.47
C GLU A 55 -3.71 -15.34 2.00
N ALA A 56 -2.60 -15.52 2.71
CA ALA A 56 -2.54 -15.33 4.16
C ALA A 56 -2.83 -13.88 4.56
N ARG A 57 -2.14 -12.92 3.94
CA ARG A 57 -2.40 -11.49 4.14
C ARG A 57 -3.88 -11.17 3.90
N ARG A 58 -4.44 -11.68 2.81
CA ARG A 58 -5.85 -11.49 2.48
C ARG A 58 -6.78 -11.99 3.57
N ARG A 59 -6.64 -13.26 3.98
CA ARG A 59 -7.49 -13.86 5.04
C ARG A 59 -7.38 -13.07 6.34
N PHE A 60 -6.17 -12.66 6.70
CA PHE A 60 -5.93 -11.88 7.91
C PHE A 60 -6.61 -10.50 7.87
N LEU A 61 -6.46 -9.78 6.75
CA LEU A 61 -7.07 -8.46 6.57
C LEU A 61 -8.61 -8.56 6.47
N ASP A 62 -9.12 -9.50 5.67
CA ASP A 62 -10.57 -9.73 5.51
C ASP A 62 -11.21 -10.28 6.80
N GLY A 63 -10.43 -10.93 7.68
CA GLY A 63 -10.84 -11.30 9.04
C GLY A 63 -10.99 -10.12 10.00
N GLY A 64 -10.70 -8.89 9.54
CA GLY A 64 -10.94 -7.67 10.30
C GLY A 64 -9.89 -7.37 11.38
N HIS A 65 -8.82 -8.16 11.47
CA HIS A 65 -7.78 -7.99 12.49
C HIS A 65 -7.12 -6.60 12.44
N TYR A 66 -6.98 -6.03 11.24
CA TYR A 66 -6.44 -4.68 10.98
C TYR A 66 -7.52 -3.66 10.57
N ALA A 67 -8.81 -3.95 10.83
CA ALA A 67 -9.91 -3.03 10.54
C ALA A 67 -9.77 -1.66 11.24
N PRO A 68 -9.36 -1.56 12.52
CA PRO A 68 -9.15 -0.27 13.16
C PRO A 68 -8.14 0.61 12.41
N LEU A 69 -7.05 0.00 11.92
CA LEU A 69 -6.02 0.71 11.18
C LEU A 69 -6.54 1.28 9.85
N ALA A 70 -7.29 0.46 9.11
CA ALA A 70 -7.80 0.83 7.81
C ALA A 70 -8.92 1.88 7.90
N ARG A 71 -9.77 1.78 8.94
CA ARG A 71 -10.76 2.80 9.26
C ARG A 71 -10.08 4.14 9.55
N ARG A 72 -9.04 4.16 10.39
CA ARG A 72 -8.34 5.40 10.73
C ARG A 72 -7.67 6.03 9.51
N LEU A 73 -7.04 5.23 8.65
CA LEU A 73 -6.49 5.69 7.38
C LEU A 73 -7.55 6.40 6.53
N ALA A 74 -8.72 5.78 6.38
CA ALA A 74 -9.80 6.32 5.56
C ALA A 74 -10.43 7.58 6.18
N GLU A 75 -10.55 7.66 7.51
CA GLU A 75 -10.97 8.87 8.22
C GLU A 75 -10.00 10.04 8.01
N LEU A 76 -8.70 9.78 8.14
CA LEU A 76 -7.67 10.80 7.87
C LEU A 76 -7.74 11.26 6.41
N ALA A 77 -7.81 10.34 5.46
CA ALA A 77 -7.93 10.67 4.04
C ALA A 77 -9.18 11.52 3.75
N ALA A 78 -10.33 11.19 4.37
CA ALA A 78 -11.56 11.96 4.26
C ALA A 78 -11.45 13.36 4.85
N GLY A 79 -10.73 13.51 5.98
CA GLY A 79 -10.51 14.80 6.63
C GLY A 79 -9.78 15.83 5.76
N TYR A 80 -8.99 15.37 4.78
CA TYR A 80 -8.31 16.24 3.82
C TYR A 80 -9.14 16.57 2.57
N THR A 81 -10.31 15.96 2.40
CA THR A 81 -11.25 16.22 1.29
C THR A 81 -10.59 16.27 -0.10
N PRO A 82 -9.71 15.31 -0.47
CA PRO A 82 -9.03 15.35 -1.75
C PRO A 82 -10.03 15.18 -2.89
N ARG A 83 -9.84 15.90 -4.00
CA ARG A 83 -10.57 15.61 -5.25
C ARG A 83 -9.97 14.41 -5.95
N ARG A 84 -8.66 14.21 -5.82
CA ARG A 84 -7.91 13.12 -6.44
C ARG A 84 -6.93 12.50 -5.46
N TRP A 85 -6.93 11.16 -5.42
CA TRP A 85 -6.03 10.42 -4.54
C TRP A 85 -5.39 9.22 -5.24
N LEU A 86 -4.20 8.82 -4.79
CA LEU A 86 -3.49 7.64 -5.28
C LEU A 86 -3.03 6.77 -4.10
N ASP A 87 -3.33 5.47 -4.16
CA ASP A 87 -2.71 4.45 -3.29
C ASP A 87 -1.49 3.80 -3.99
N ILE A 88 -0.30 3.99 -3.42
CA ILE A 88 0.98 3.51 -3.93
C ILE A 88 1.34 2.19 -3.24
N GLY A 89 1.40 1.11 -4.03
CA GLY A 89 1.61 -0.24 -3.49
C GLY A 89 0.33 -0.79 -2.87
N CYS A 90 -0.78 -0.68 -3.60
CA CYS A 90 -2.11 -0.99 -3.11
C CYS A 90 -2.33 -2.48 -2.78
N GLY A 91 -1.43 -3.37 -3.19
CA GLY A 91 -1.56 -4.81 -3.03
C GLY A 91 -2.90 -5.32 -3.58
N GLU A 92 -3.61 -6.11 -2.78
CA GLU A 92 -4.94 -6.63 -3.10
C GLU A 92 -6.09 -5.65 -2.78
N GLY A 93 -5.78 -4.38 -2.52
CA GLY A 93 -6.75 -3.28 -2.46
C GLY A 93 -7.54 -3.16 -1.16
N TYR A 94 -7.10 -3.81 -0.08
CA TYR A 94 -7.83 -3.76 1.21
C TYR A 94 -7.96 -2.33 1.74
N TYR A 95 -6.85 -1.61 1.85
CA TYR A 95 -6.83 -0.21 2.30
C TYR A 95 -7.43 0.74 1.27
N THR A 96 -7.14 0.52 -0.02
CA THR A 96 -7.74 1.25 -1.14
C THR A 96 -9.26 1.25 -1.07
N GLY A 97 -9.88 0.10 -0.81
CA GLY A 97 -11.33 -0.03 -0.69
C GLY A 97 -11.91 0.81 0.45
N GLN A 98 -11.22 0.87 1.59
CA GLN A 98 -11.64 1.68 2.74
C GLN A 98 -11.57 3.19 2.44
N ILE A 99 -10.50 3.63 1.77
CA ILE A 99 -10.37 5.03 1.31
C ILE A 99 -11.49 5.35 0.32
N ALA A 100 -11.71 4.48 -0.67
CA ALA A 100 -12.72 4.69 -1.71
C ALA A 100 -14.15 4.72 -1.17
N GLU A 101 -14.45 3.96 -0.11
CA GLU A 101 -15.74 3.98 0.58
C GLU A 101 -15.99 5.32 1.30
N LYS A 102 -14.94 5.92 1.87
CA LYS A 102 -15.02 7.24 2.54
C LYS A 102 -14.95 8.43 1.58
N LEU A 103 -14.44 8.22 0.36
CA LEU A 103 -14.28 9.24 -0.66
C LEU A 103 -15.00 8.84 -1.96
N PRO A 104 -16.34 8.63 -1.94
CA PRO A 104 -17.07 8.10 -3.10
C PRO A 104 -17.09 9.06 -4.30
N GLU A 105 -16.93 10.36 -4.06
CA GLU A 105 -16.93 11.41 -5.08
C GLU A 105 -15.53 11.79 -5.59
N ALA A 106 -14.47 11.29 -4.93
CA ALA A 106 -13.10 11.60 -5.32
C ALA A 106 -12.57 10.63 -6.38
N ASP A 107 -11.80 11.15 -7.32
CA ASP A 107 -11.15 10.36 -8.36
C ASP A 107 -9.98 9.55 -7.76
N GLY A 108 -10.24 8.28 -7.49
CA GLY A 108 -9.28 7.35 -6.89
C GLY A 108 -8.43 6.58 -7.89
N TYR A 109 -7.13 6.52 -7.63
CA TYR A 109 -6.16 5.72 -8.38
C TYR A 109 -5.47 4.74 -7.43
N ALA A 110 -5.09 3.58 -7.95
CA ALA A 110 -4.34 2.60 -7.17
C ALA A 110 -3.38 1.84 -8.08
N LEU A 111 -2.15 1.65 -7.60
CA LEU A 111 -1.15 0.88 -8.34
C LEU A 111 -0.42 -0.11 -7.46
N ASP A 112 -0.06 -1.23 -8.08
CA ASP A 112 0.93 -2.17 -7.58
C ASP A 112 1.74 -2.73 -8.75
N ILE A 113 2.95 -3.19 -8.49
CA ILE A 113 3.77 -3.86 -9.51
C ILE A 113 3.27 -5.28 -9.79
N SER A 114 2.61 -5.90 -8.80
CA SER A 114 2.05 -7.25 -8.90
C SER A 114 0.73 -7.25 -9.67
N ARG A 115 0.77 -7.82 -10.88
CA ARG A 115 -0.44 -8.02 -11.70
C ARG A 115 -1.50 -8.83 -10.98
N GLU A 116 -1.12 -9.91 -10.30
CA GLU A 116 -2.09 -10.78 -9.62
C GLU A 116 -2.74 -10.08 -8.42
N ALA A 117 -2.01 -9.22 -7.70
CA ALA A 117 -2.58 -8.43 -6.62
C ALA A 117 -3.63 -7.44 -7.15
N VAL A 118 -3.27 -6.63 -8.17
CA VAL A 118 -4.18 -5.65 -8.79
C VAL A 118 -5.42 -6.32 -9.39
N LYS A 119 -5.26 -7.45 -10.06
CA LYS A 119 -6.37 -8.24 -10.63
C LYS A 119 -7.40 -8.64 -9.58
N ARG A 120 -6.97 -8.96 -8.36
CA ARG A 120 -7.86 -9.27 -7.22
C ARG A 120 -8.45 -8.01 -6.60
N ALA A 121 -7.68 -6.92 -6.57
CA ALA A 121 -8.05 -5.63 -5.98
C ALA A 121 -9.20 -4.92 -6.71
N CYS A 122 -9.27 -5.05 -8.05
CA CYS A 122 -10.24 -4.35 -8.89
C CYS A 122 -11.70 -4.44 -8.44
N ARG A 123 -12.08 -5.53 -7.75
CA ARG A 123 -13.47 -5.75 -7.28
C ARG A 123 -13.81 -4.97 -6.01
N ARG A 124 -12.82 -4.50 -5.24
CA ARG A 124 -13.04 -3.82 -3.95
C ARG A 124 -13.50 -2.37 -4.12
N ALA A 125 -12.95 -1.68 -5.13
CA ALA A 125 -13.38 -0.33 -5.50
C ALA A 125 -13.47 -0.22 -7.03
N PRO A 126 -14.56 -0.71 -7.65
CA PRO A 126 -14.74 -0.69 -9.10
C PRO A 126 -14.73 0.71 -9.73
N GLN A 127 -15.02 1.74 -8.92
CA GLN A 127 -14.98 3.15 -9.32
C GLN A 127 -13.56 3.70 -9.48
N SER A 128 -12.56 3.07 -8.83
CA SER A 128 -11.17 3.53 -8.88
C SER A 128 -10.46 3.08 -10.17
N THR A 129 -9.48 3.85 -10.60
CA THR A 129 -8.57 3.46 -11.69
C THR A 129 -7.44 2.59 -11.16
N TRP A 130 -7.50 1.30 -11.50
CA TRP A 130 -6.49 0.31 -11.11
C TRP A 130 -5.39 0.17 -12.16
N MET A 131 -4.13 0.16 -11.71
CA MET A 131 -2.96 0.12 -12.58
C MET A 131 -1.96 -0.93 -12.13
N VAL A 132 -1.43 -1.69 -13.08
CA VAL A 132 -0.17 -2.40 -12.87
C VAL A 132 0.94 -1.47 -13.31
N ALA A 133 1.71 -0.93 -12.37
CA ALA A 133 2.73 0.08 -12.62
C ALA A 133 3.83 0.05 -11.54
N SER A 134 4.97 0.68 -11.83
CA SER A 134 6.05 0.85 -10.84
C SER A 134 5.83 2.12 -10.03
N MET A 135 6.03 2.06 -8.71
CA MET A 135 6.01 3.24 -7.84
C MET A 135 7.15 4.24 -8.15
N ALA A 136 8.21 3.80 -8.84
CA ALA A 136 9.32 4.67 -9.26
C ALA A 136 9.02 5.45 -10.55
N ARG A 137 7.95 5.08 -11.26
CA ARG A 137 7.49 5.69 -12.52
C ARG A 137 5.97 5.58 -12.62
N VAL A 138 5.30 6.36 -11.79
CA VAL A 138 3.84 6.36 -11.69
C VAL A 138 3.25 7.05 -12.94
N PRO A 139 2.34 6.39 -13.68
CA PRO A 139 1.80 6.88 -14.95
C PRO A 139 0.69 7.92 -14.74
N LEU A 140 0.91 8.87 -13.84
CA LEU A 140 0.09 10.06 -13.63
C LEU A 140 0.93 11.31 -13.88
N ALA A 141 0.27 12.35 -14.39
CA ALA A 141 0.89 13.64 -14.64
C ALA A 141 1.46 14.27 -13.37
N ASP A 142 2.37 15.23 -13.55
CA ASP A 142 2.90 16.03 -12.45
C ASP A 142 1.79 16.84 -11.78
N ALA A 143 1.97 17.11 -10.49
CA ALA A 143 1.09 17.96 -9.69
C ALA A 143 -0.41 17.62 -9.82
N SER A 144 -0.73 16.32 -9.84
CA SER A 144 -2.03 15.82 -10.27
C SER A 144 -2.85 15.14 -9.17
N CYS A 145 -2.24 14.82 -8.03
CA CYS A 145 -2.93 14.21 -6.88
C CYS A 145 -2.94 15.20 -5.71
N ASP A 146 -4.05 15.26 -4.98
CA ASP A 146 -4.15 16.07 -3.76
C ASP A 146 -3.74 15.22 -2.53
N LEU A 147 -3.95 13.90 -2.61
CA LEU A 147 -3.54 12.95 -1.58
C LEU A 147 -2.82 11.73 -2.17
N LEU A 148 -1.70 11.35 -1.56
CA LEU A 148 -1.07 10.06 -1.78
C LEU A 148 -1.22 9.21 -0.51
N ALA A 149 -1.51 7.91 -0.65
CA ALA A 149 -1.45 6.95 0.43
C ALA A 149 -0.32 5.95 0.15
N SER A 150 0.44 5.60 1.19
CA SER A 150 1.46 4.54 1.15
C SER A 150 1.35 3.72 2.43
N VAL A 151 0.86 2.48 2.31
CA VAL A 151 0.56 1.61 3.45
C VAL A 151 1.52 0.44 3.47
N PHE A 152 2.50 0.48 4.37
CA PHE A 152 3.55 -0.54 4.50
C PHE A 152 4.36 -0.80 3.21
N SER A 153 4.24 0.09 2.22
CA SER A 153 4.92 0.03 0.95
C SER A 153 6.21 0.86 0.98
N PRO A 154 7.24 0.48 0.22
CA PRO A 154 8.33 1.40 -0.06
C PRO A 154 7.82 2.62 -0.84
N LEU A 155 8.59 3.71 -0.79
CA LEU A 155 8.21 4.98 -1.40
C LEU A 155 9.40 5.58 -2.15
N ASP A 156 9.15 6.05 -3.37
CA ASP A 156 10.06 6.96 -4.06
C ASP A 156 9.65 8.40 -3.74
N TRP A 157 10.48 9.10 -2.96
CA TRP A 157 10.19 10.45 -2.49
C TRP A 157 10.15 11.49 -3.61
N LEU A 158 10.97 11.34 -4.65
CA LEU A 158 10.98 12.27 -5.76
C LEU A 158 9.72 12.10 -6.60
N GLU A 159 9.29 10.87 -6.80
CA GLU A 159 8.05 10.56 -7.50
C GLU A 159 6.83 11.01 -6.70
N ALA A 160 6.81 10.78 -5.39
CA ALA A 160 5.76 11.29 -4.51
C ALA A 160 5.65 12.82 -4.61
N ARG A 161 6.78 13.54 -4.53
CA ARG A 161 6.81 15.00 -4.70
C ARG A 161 6.30 15.42 -6.08
N ARG A 162 6.74 14.75 -7.15
CA ARG A 162 6.34 15.05 -8.54
C ARG A 162 4.82 15.02 -8.70
N LEU A 163 4.19 13.97 -8.17
CA LEU A 163 2.74 13.74 -8.28
C LEU A 163 1.91 14.77 -7.51
N LEU A 164 2.45 15.37 -6.45
CA LEU A 164 1.64 15.77 -5.30
C LEU A 164 0.85 17.08 -5.29
N ALA A 165 0.72 17.89 -6.33
CA ALA A 165 0.12 19.25 -6.27
C ALA A 165 0.62 20.20 -5.13
N PRO A 166 0.78 21.51 -5.38
CA PRO A 166 1.02 22.43 -4.26
C PRO A 166 -0.13 22.36 -3.22
N GLY A 167 0.21 22.18 -1.95
CA GLY A 167 -0.76 22.02 -0.86
C GLY A 167 -1.32 20.60 -0.68
N GLY A 168 -0.99 19.65 -1.56
CA GLY A 168 -1.35 18.24 -1.36
C GLY A 168 -0.49 17.57 -0.29
N GLY A 169 -0.82 16.32 0.06
CA GLY A 169 0.01 15.57 1.00
C GLY A 169 -0.02 14.06 0.89
N LEU A 170 0.98 13.46 1.51
CA LEU A 170 1.22 12.04 1.59
C LEU A 170 0.84 11.54 2.99
N LEU A 171 -0.09 10.59 3.03
CA LEU A 171 -0.45 9.82 4.20
C LEU A 171 0.29 8.48 4.18
N ARG A 172 1.32 8.37 5.01
CA ARG A 172 2.17 7.18 5.10
C ARG A 172 1.89 6.40 6.38
N MET A 173 1.64 5.09 6.26
CA MET A 173 1.51 4.17 7.38
C MET A 173 2.74 3.26 7.51
N GLY A 174 3.28 3.14 8.72
CA GLY A 174 4.40 2.26 9.02
C GLY A 174 4.35 1.67 10.43
N PRO A 175 4.89 0.45 10.66
CA PRO A 175 4.96 -0.12 12.00
C PRO A 175 5.92 0.69 12.88
N THR A 176 5.56 0.84 14.15
CA THR A 176 6.47 1.38 15.17
C THR A 176 7.37 0.29 15.72
N GLN A 177 8.35 0.68 16.54
CA GLN A 177 9.17 -0.24 17.33
C GLN A 177 8.37 -1.16 18.25
N GLU A 178 7.14 -0.79 18.64
CA GLU A 178 6.28 -1.59 19.51
C GLU A 178 5.43 -2.62 18.74
N HIS A 179 5.37 -2.50 17.41
CA HIS A 179 4.53 -3.36 16.58
C HIS A 179 4.93 -4.83 16.68
N LEU A 180 3.98 -5.67 17.10
CA LEU A 180 4.12 -7.13 17.19
C LEU A 180 5.34 -7.58 18.02
N LEU A 181 5.72 -6.83 19.06
CA LEU A 181 6.87 -7.17 19.91
C LEU A 181 6.73 -8.58 20.51
N GLU A 182 5.54 -8.96 20.95
CA GLU A 182 5.27 -10.27 21.57
C GLU A 182 5.45 -11.41 20.56
N LEU A 183 5.07 -11.17 19.31
CA LEU A 183 5.33 -12.13 18.23
C LEU A 183 6.83 -12.24 17.99
N ARG A 184 7.54 -11.11 17.87
CA ARG A 184 8.99 -11.10 17.63
C ARG A 184 9.76 -11.78 18.76
N ALA A 185 9.36 -11.58 20.02
CA ALA A 185 9.97 -12.24 21.18
C ALA A 185 9.80 -13.77 21.18
N ARG A 186 8.76 -14.31 20.53
CA ARG A 186 8.60 -15.77 20.34
C ARG A 186 9.43 -16.30 19.16
N LEU A 187 9.80 -15.43 18.22
CA LEU A 187 10.53 -15.82 17.00
C LEU A 187 12.05 -15.66 17.11
N TYR A 188 12.53 -14.75 17.96
CA TYR A 188 13.95 -14.40 18.10
C TYR A 188 14.43 -14.46 19.54
N ASP A 189 15.71 -14.77 19.73
CA ASP A 189 16.37 -14.71 21.05
C ASP A 189 16.57 -13.26 21.52
N GLU A 190 16.80 -12.35 20.58
CA GLU A 190 16.97 -10.92 20.84
C GLU A 190 16.16 -10.11 19.82
N VAL A 191 15.31 -9.20 20.30
CA VAL A 191 14.58 -8.24 19.46
C VAL A 191 15.34 -6.92 19.47
N ARG A 192 16.02 -6.63 18.36
CA ARG A 192 16.77 -5.38 18.22
C ARG A 192 15.82 -4.21 17.95
N PRO A 193 15.98 -3.08 18.66
CA PRO A 193 15.32 -1.84 18.30
C PRO A 193 15.70 -1.41 16.88
N TYR A 194 14.78 -0.74 16.18
CA TYR A 194 15.07 -0.11 14.89
C TYR A 194 14.52 1.31 14.90
N ASP A 195 15.22 2.25 14.27
CA ASP A 195 14.70 3.59 14.12
C ASP A 195 13.53 3.60 13.12
N ASP A 196 12.30 3.60 13.67
CA ASP A 196 11.08 3.64 12.88
C ASP A 196 10.82 5.02 12.24
N ALA A 197 11.51 6.08 12.68
CA ALA A 197 11.41 7.44 12.17
C ALA A 197 12.44 7.75 11.07
N LYS A 198 13.33 6.80 10.75
CA LYS A 198 14.40 6.97 9.76
C LYS A 198 13.92 7.50 8.41
N HIS A 199 12.73 7.11 7.93
CA HIS A 199 12.19 7.58 6.65
C HIS A 199 11.90 9.10 6.65
N LEU A 200 11.68 9.72 7.82
CA LEU A 200 11.49 11.18 7.92
C LEU A 200 12.74 11.95 7.48
N THR A 201 13.93 11.37 7.68
CA THR A 201 15.20 11.96 7.19
C THR A 201 15.33 11.99 5.67
N GLN A 202 14.45 11.29 4.96
CA GLN A 202 14.46 11.19 3.50
C GLN A 202 13.43 12.13 2.85
N ILE A 203 12.68 12.91 3.64
CA ILE A 203 11.73 13.89 3.13
C ILE A 203 12.53 14.95 2.34
N PRO A 204 12.23 15.13 1.04
CA PRO A 204 12.99 16.05 0.19
C PRO A 204 12.57 17.50 0.43
N ASP A 205 13.42 18.44 -0.01
CA ASP A 205 13.08 19.86 -0.03
C ASP A 205 11.75 20.14 -0.75
N GLY A 206 10.96 21.05 -0.17
CA GLY A 206 9.60 21.38 -0.61
C GLY A 206 8.52 20.46 -0.04
N MET A 207 8.89 19.49 0.80
CA MET A 207 7.96 18.70 1.60
C MET A 207 8.32 18.79 3.08
N ALA A 208 7.34 18.64 3.96
CA ALA A 208 7.57 18.66 5.40
C ALA A 208 6.57 17.76 6.13
N LEU A 209 7.02 17.13 7.22
CA LEU A 209 6.11 16.45 8.14
C LEU A 209 5.24 17.50 8.82
N ALA A 210 3.94 17.41 8.60
CA ALA A 210 2.96 18.31 9.21
C ALA A 210 2.34 17.70 10.48
N HIS A 211 2.12 16.39 10.49
CA HIS A 211 1.54 15.70 11.64
C HIS A 211 1.96 14.23 11.68
N SER A 212 2.08 13.68 12.89
CA SER A 212 2.22 12.25 13.13
C SER A 212 1.31 11.82 14.26
N GLU A 213 0.66 10.66 14.11
CA GLU A 213 -0.07 10.01 15.19
C GLU A 213 0.16 8.49 15.16
N THR A 214 0.03 7.85 16.33
CA THR A 214 0.16 6.39 16.47
C THR A 214 -1.16 5.81 16.92
N LEU A 215 -1.64 4.77 16.23
CA LEU A 215 -2.76 3.95 16.67
C LEU A 215 -2.23 2.65 17.25
N GLU A 216 -2.57 2.40 18.52
CA GLU A 216 -2.17 1.21 19.26
C GLU A 216 -3.38 0.46 19.79
N TYR A 217 -3.37 -0.87 19.66
CA TYR A 217 -4.36 -1.74 20.31
C TYR A 217 -3.82 -3.16 20.52
N ARG A 218 -4.44 -3.88 21.45
CA ARG A 218 -4.17 -5.30 21.70
C ARG A 218 -4.99 -6.14 20.73
N LEU A 219 -4.33 -7.02 19.99
CA LEU A 219 -4.96 -7.99 19.11
C LEU A 219 -4.77 -9.40 19.68
N ARG A 220 -5.88 -10.02 20.06
CA ARG A 220 -5.91 -11.40 20.55
C ARG A 220 -6.27 -12.36 19.40
N LEU A 221 -5.35 -13.26 19.08
CA LEU A 221 -5.49 -14.28 18.03
C LEU A 221 -5.78 -15.65 18.65
N GLY A 222 -7.06 -15.94 18.85
CA GLY A 222 -7.55 -17.21 19.39
C GLY A 222 -7.47 -18.37 18.39
N ASP A 223 -7.61 -18.08 17.10
CA ASP A 223 -7.61 -19.07 16.03
C ASP A 223 -6.21 -19.35 15.47
N ALA A 224 -5.92 -20.63 15.16
CA ALA A 224 -4.61 -21.06 14.67
C ALA A 224 -4.34 -20.55 13.25
N GLN A 225 -5.37 -20.48 12.39
CA GLN A 225 -5.22 -19.96 11.03
C GLN A 225 -4.86 -18.48 11.06
N ALA A 226 -5.49 -17.68 11.92
CA ALA A 226 -5.14 -16.27 12.09
C ALA A 226 -3.70 -16.05 12.57
N ARG A 227 -3.20 -16.91 13.47
CA ARG A 227 -1.78 -16.89 13.90
C ARG A 227 -0.83 -17.26 12.77
N ALA A 228 -1.16 -18.29 12.00
CA ALA A 228 -0.40 -18.70 10.83
C ALA A 228 -0.39 -17.61 9.75
N ASP A 229 -1.53 -16.96 9.53
CA ASP A 229 -1.67 -15.90 8.53
C ASP A 229 -0.87 -14.66 8.92
N LEU A 230 -0.88 -14.25 10.20
CA LEU A 230 -0.03 -13.18 10.72
C LEU A 230 1.47 -13.49 10.53
N LEU A 231 1.90 -14.73 10.84
CA LEU A 231 3.28 -15.16 10.62
C LEU A 231 3.68 -15.08 9.15
N ALA A 232 2.82 -15.54 8.24
CA ALA A 232 3.12 -15.60 6.82
C ALA A 232 3.19 -14.21 6.17
N MET A 233 2.36 -13.26 6.62
CA MET A 233 2.34 -11.90 6.08
C MET A 233 3.40 -10.97 6.69
N THR A 234 4.15 -11.42 7.69
CA THR A 234 5.25 -10.66 8.31
C THR A 234 6.61 -11.18 7.84
N PRO A 235 7.61 -10.30 7.64
CA PRO A 235 8.96 -10.73 7.29
C PRO A 235 9.63 -11.54 8.42
N HIS A 236 9.05 -11.54 9.63
CA HIS A 236 9.57 -12.25 10.78
C HIS A 236 9.41 -13.76 10.71
N GLY A 237 8.28 -14.25 10.17
CA GLY A 237 8.02 -15.70 10.05
C GLY A 237 9.08 -16.44 9.23
N TRP A 238 9.62 -15.78 8.20
CA TRP A 238 10.63 -16.35 7.30
C TRP A 238 12.00 -16.54 7.94
N ARG A 239 12.35 -15.73 8.95
CA ARG A 239 13.65 -15.78 9.62
C ARG A 239 13.67 -16.69 10.84
N ALA A 240 12.50 -17.12 11.31
CA ALA A 240 12.36 -18.00 12.47
C ALA A 240 12.59 -19.47 12.11
N THR A 241 12.91 -20.30 13.10
CA THR A 241 12.97 -21.76 12.92
C THR A 241 11.56 -22.34 12.74
N ALA A 242 11.46 -23.53 12.15
CA ALA A 242 10.17 -24.23 12.00
C ALA A 242 9.50 -24.48 13.35
N GLU A 243 10.29 -24.83 14.37
CA GLU A 243 9.82 -25.05 15.74
C GLU A 243 9.21 -23.78 16.36
N ARG A 244 9.89 -22.62 16.25
CA ARG A 244 9.36 -21.35 16.76
C ARG A 244 8.09 -20.91 16.04
N ARG A 245 8.02 -21.15 14.72
CA ARG A 245 6.77 -20.92 13.97
C ARG A 245 5.63 -21.80 14.47
N ALA A 246 5.88 -23.10 14.66
CA ALA A 246 4.88 -24.03 15.17
C ALA A 246 4.40 -23.61 16.57
N ALA A 247 5.31 -23.28 17.48
CA ALA A 247 4.97 -22.82 18.83
C ALA A 247 4.07 -21.57 18.84
N VAL A 248 4.27 -20.65 17.90
CA VAL A 248 3.37 -19.50 17.74
C VAL A 248 1.99 -19.94 17.23
N VAL A 249 1.92 -20.87 16.28
CA VAL A 249 0.64 -21.37 15.75
C VAL A 249 -0.10 -22.21 16.78
N ASP A 250 0.59 -22.96 17.64
CA ASP A 250 -0.03 -23.93 18.56
C ASP A 250 -0.57 -23.31 19.86
N ALA A 251 -0.14 -22.10 20.22
CA ALA A 251 -0.55 -21.43 21.44
C ALA A 251 -1.28 -20.10 21.17
N PRO A 252 -2.27 -19.71 22.00
CA PRO A 252 -2.86 -18.38 21.93
C PRO A 252 -1.80 -17.27 21.91
N LEU A 253 -2.06 -16.26 21.11
CA LEU A 253 -1.16 -15.13 20.92
C LEU A 253 -1.94 -13.84 21.11
N GLU A 254 -1.43 -12.96 21.97
CA GLU A 254 -1.87 -11.58 22.07
C GLU A 254 -0.67 -10.69 21.72
N VAL A 255 -0.88 -9.76 20.79
CA VAL A 255 0.15 -8.86 20.28
C VAL A 255 -0.29 -7.42 20.39
N THR A 256 0.68 -6.53 20.54
CA THR A 256 0.49 -5.10 20.33
C THR A 256 0.52 -4.79 18.84
N VAL A 257 -0.58 -4.28 18.30
CA VAL A 257 -0.58 -3.64 16.99
C VAL A 257 -0.32 -2.16 17.22
N SER A 258 0.86 -1.68 16.85
CA SER A 258 1.22 -0.25 16.93
C SER A 258 1.68 0.27 15.57
N ILE A 259 0.95 1.22 14.99
CA ILE A 259 1.20 1.76 13.65
C ILE A 259 1.20 3.29 13.70
N ARG A 260 2.22 3.90 13.10
CA ARG A 260 2.30 5.35 12.92
C ARG A 260 1.72 5.77 11.57
N TYR A 261 0.99 6.87 11.60
CA TYR A 261 0.46 7.61 10.46
C TYR A 261 1.21 8.93 10.38
N ASP A 262 1.94 9.14 9.30
CA ASP A 262 2.66 10.38 9.04
C ASP A 262 1.93 11.13 7.92
N TRP A 263 1.60 12.39 8.15
CA TRP A 263 1.09 13.32 7.16
C TRP A 263 2.20 14.27 6.73
N ILE A 264 2.66 14.13 5.49
CA ILE A 264 3.71 14.95 4.89
C ILE A 264 3.09 15.84 3.82
N THR A 265 3.18 17.15 3.97
CA THR A 265 2.64 18.12 3.02
C THR A 265 3.68 18.54 1.99
N ARG A 266 3.22 18.82 0.78
CA ARG A 266 4.00 19.54 -0.24
C ARG A 266 3.64 21.02 -0.19
N GLY A 267 4.65 21.87 0.02
CA GLY A 267 4.50 23.34 0.03
C GLY A 267 4.17 23.92 -1.34
#